data_AF-A0A1Z5L4S7-F1
#
_entry.id   AF-A0A1Z5L4S7-F1
#
_cell.length_a   1.000
_cell.length_b   1.000
_cell.length_c   1.000
_cell.angle_alpha   90.00
_cell.angle_beta   90.00
_cell.angle_gamma   90.00
#
_symmetry.space_group_name_H-M   'P 1'
#
loop_
_entity.id
_entity.type
_entity.pdbx_description
1 polymer ?
#
loop_
_entity_poly.entity_id
_entity_poly.type
_entity_poly.pdbx_seq_one_letter_code
_entity_poly.pdbx_strand_id
1 'polypeptide(L)'
;MLLQWKDFYEKELKNDFVESKLQRVMSCNKSSFIVRSCNFSDRDSGHSIAAASRVEQALSEAMSSLHSAQQARRGPQSLWLVQLQVWLLIAELYIKLDQLSEAEACILEATNIYPLSHQLMVVKGLLHEKRQEFHEAKQCFQNAVSINPVHVKALQHLGLVYHYLGSSQLAEKTLRDAVAIDPMSHRSWFNMGKVLQDSGDYDSAVDCLSTAIQLETTTPILPFCVIPRALE
;
A
#
# COMPACT_ATOMS: atom_id res chain seq x y z
N MET A 1 -25.49 -4.38 11.06
CA MET A 1 -24.90 -4.66 9.73
C MET A 1 -23.62 -5.48 9.79
N LEU A 2 -22.58 -5.09 10.55
CA LEU A 2 -21.34 -5.89 10.66
C LEU A 2 -21.54 -7.29 11.28
N LEU A 3 -22.42 -7.43 12.29
CA LEU A 3 -22.78 -8.73 12.88
C LEU A 3 -23.52 -9.64 11.89
N GLN A 4 -24.42 -9.09 11.09
CA GLN A 4 -25.14 -9.85 10.07
C GLN A 4 -24.22 -10.33 8.95
N TRP A 5 -23.19 -9.54 8.62
CA TRP A 5 -22.17 -9.93 7.66
C TRP A 5 -21.28 -11.05 8.21
N LYS A 6 -20.90 -10.97 9.51
CA LYS A 6 -20.18 -12.04 10.20
C LYS A 6 -20.97 -13.36 10.24
N ASP A 7 -22.26 -13.30 10.57
CA ASP A 7 -23.12 -14.49 10.64
C ASP A 7 -23.35 -15.12 9.26
N PHE A 8 -23.42 -14.31 8.20
CA PHE A 8 -23.49 -14.79 6.82
C PHE A 8 -22.17 -15.46 6.41
N TYR A 9 -21.03 -14.82 6.70
CA TYR A 9 -19.69 -15.33 6.41
C TYR A 9 -19.39 -16.67 7.13
N GLU A 10 -19.78 -16.81 8.40
CA GLU A 10 -19.63 -18.06 9.15
C GLU A 10 -20.54 -19.20 8.64
N LYS A 11 -21.66 -18.87 8.00
CA LYS A 11 -22.55 -19.86 7.36
C LYS A 11 -21.99 -20.36 6.04
N GLU A 12 -21.47 -19.48 5.18
CA GLU A 12 -20.89 -19.89 3.89
C GLU A 12 -19.63 -20.75 4.08
N LEU A 13 -18.76 -20.39 5.03
CA LEU A 13 -17.57 -21.17 5.38
C LEU A 13 -17.88 -22.62 5.82
N LYS A 14 -19.03 -22.85 6.45
CA LYS A 14 -19.49 -24.19 6.85
C LYS A 14 -20.02 -25.00 5.67
N ASN A 15 -20.65 -24.36 4.70
CA ASN A 15 -21.21 -25.02 3.52
C ASN A 15 -20.10 -25.46 2.55
N ASP A 16 -19.09 -24.63 2.31
CA ASP A 16 -17.94 -24.96 1.45
C ASP A 16 -17.10 -26.13 2.02
N PHE A 17 -17.07 -26.27 3.34
CA PHE A 17 -16.39 -27.38 4.00
C PHE A 17 -17.08 -28.73 3.77
N VAL A 18 -18.41 -28.72 3.53
CA VAL A 18 -19.19 -29.92 3.21
C VAL A 18 -19.04 -30.29 1.74
N GLU A 19 -19.04 -29.31 0.82
CA GLU A 19 -18.85 -29.56 -0.62
C GLU A 19 -17.42 -30.01 -0.98
N SER A 20 -16.40 -29.48 -0.32
CA SER A 20 -15.00 -29.87 -0.57
C SER A 20 -14.68 -31.32 -0.15
N LYS A 21 -15.44 -31.90 0.80
CA LYS A 21 -15.36 -33.33 1.12
C LYS A 21 -15.94 -34.23 0.03
N LEU A 22 -16.94 -33.76 -0.71
CA LEU A 22 -17.57 -34.50 -1.80
C LEU A 22 -16.74 -34.46 -3.10
N GLN A 23 -15.99 -33.38 -3.34
CA GLN A 23 -15.15 -33.23 -4.54
C GLN A 23 -13.77 -33.92 -4.46
N ARG A 24 -13.31 -34.32 -3.26
CA ARG A 24 -11.96 -34.92 -3.05
C ARG A 24 -11.75 -36.31 -3.67
N VAL A 25 -12.73 -36.85 -4.39
CA VAL A 25 -12.64 -38.16 -5.06
C VAL A 25 -12.11 -38.05 -6.50
N MET A 26 -12.04 -36.88 -7.13
CA MET A 26 -11.62 -36.79 -8.53
C MET A 26 -10.43 -35.86 -8.82
N SER A 27 -9.37 -36.50 -9.33
CA SER A 27 -8.33 -35.99 -10.24
C SER A 27 -7.07 -35.33 -9.66
N CYS A 28 -5.96 -36.08 -9.76
CA CYS A 28 -4.59 -35.60 -9.89
C CYS A 28 -4.34 -35.09 -11.32
N ASN A 29 -3.49 -34.07 -11.49
CA ASN A 29 -2.33 -34.12 -12.41
C ASN A 29 -1.38 -32.93 -12.22
N LYS A 30 -0.08 -33.23 -12.20
CA LYS A 30 1.06 -32.33 -12.01
C LYS A 30 1.38 -31.56 -13.29
N SER A 31 1.83 -30.30 -13.18
CA SER A 31 2.59 -29.61 -14.23
C SER A 31 3.80 -28.89 -13.65
N SER A 32 4.99 -29.28 -14.12
CA SER A 32 6.30 -28.73 -13.85
C SER A 32 6.60 -27.49 -14.70
N PHE A 33 7.14 -26.43 -14.10
CA PHE A 33 7.73 -25.30 -14.82
C PHE A 33 9.27 -25.32 -14.68
N ILE A 34 9.97 -25.24 -15.82
CA ILE A 34 11.43 -25.11 -15.91
C ILE A 34 11.72 -23.66 -16.33
N VAL A 35 12.55 -22.94 -15.56
CA VAL A 35 13.08 -21.62 -15.95
C VAL A 35 14.56 -21.78 -16.26
N ARG A 36 14.97 -21.29 -17.45
CA ARG A 36 16.34 -21.31 -17.97
C ARG A 36 17.19 -20.21 -17.31
N SER A 37 18.37 -20.57 -16.81
CA SER A 37 19.41 -19.63 -16.38
C SER A 37 20.27 -19.16 -17.57
N CYS A 38 20.60 -17.87 -17.58
CA CYS A 38 21.55 -17.28 -18.54
C CYS A 38 22.99 -17.43 -18.02
N ASN A 39 23.88 -17.90 -18.89
CA ASN A 39 25.30 -18.06 -18.60
C ASN A 39 26.06 -16.75 -18.80
N PHE A 40 26.81 -16.32 -17.79
CA PHE A 40 27.99 -15.46 -17.98
C PHE A 40 29.15 -16.06 -17.16
N SER A 41 30.18 -16.52 -17.88
CA SER A 41 31.54 -16.85 -17.38
C SER A 41 32.24 -15.57 -16.92
N ASP A 42 33.19 -15.51 -15.98
CA ASP A 42 34.11 -16.49 -15.43
C ASP A 42 34.75 -15.90 -14.15
N ARG A 43 35.28 -16.77 -13.28
CA ARG A 43 36.29 -16.51 -12.21
C ARG A 43 35.96 -15.58 -11.02
N ASP A 44 35.21 -16.13 -10.07
CA ASP A 44 35.45 -16.11 -8.60
C ASP A 44 34.19 -16.64 -7.87
N SER A 45 33.68 -17.78 -8.36
CA SER A 45 32.26 -18.13 -8.22
C SER A 45 31.96 -19.19 -7.17
N GLY A 46 32.94 -19.65 -6.38
CA GLY A 46 32.70 -20.66 -5.33
C GLY A 46 31.81 -20.14 -4.19
N HIS A 47 32.09 -18.92 -3.71
CA HIS A 47 31.28 -18.27 -2.67
C HIS A 47 30.02 -17.62 -3.25
N SER A 48 30.08 -17.10 -4.48
CA SER A 48 28.95 -16.45 -5.14
C SER A 48 27.86 -17.43 -5.56
N ILE A 49 28.20 -18.61 -6.09
CA ILE A 49 27.21 -19.64 -6.48
C ILE A 49 26.53 -20.24 -5.26
N ALA A 50 27.28 -20.50 -4.18
CA ALA A 50 26.71 -21.03 -2.94
C ALA A 50 25.84 -19.99 -2.21
N ALA A 51 26.21 -18.70 -2.26
CA ALA A 51 25.36 -17.63 -1.74
C ALA A 51 24.11 -17.43 -2.61
N ALA A 52 24.24 -17.43 -3.94
CA ALA A 52 23.13 -17.31 -4.88
C ALA A 52 22.16 -18.49 -4.75
N SER A 53 22.66 -19.73 -4.65
CA SER A 53 21.81 -20.91 -4.47
C SER A 53 21.09 -20.91 -3.12
N ARG A 54 21.75 -20.45 -2.05
CA ARG A 54 21.12 -20.26 -0.73
C ARG A 54 20.05 -19.17 -0.77
N VAL A 55 20.29 -18.08 -1.50
CA VAL A 55 19.31 -16.99 -1.68
C VAL A 55 18.12 -17.48 -2.51
N GLU A 56 18.35 -18.18 -3.61
CA GLU A 56 17.28 -18.77 -4.43
C GLU A 56 16.48 -19.82 -3.67
N GLN A 57 17.14 -20.65 -2.86
CA GLN A 57 16.48 -21.64 -2.02
C GLN A 57 15.66 -20.98 -0.91
N ALA A 58 16.21 -19.97 -0.23
CA ALA A 58 15.48 -19.20 0.77
C ALA A 58 14.28 -18.44 0.16
N LEU A 59 14.44 -17.87 -1.04
CA LEU A 59 13.36 -17.24 -1.79
C LEU A 59 12.31 -18.26 -2.22
N SER A 60 12.71 -19.46 -2.64
CA SER A 60 11.78 -20.53 -3.03
C SER A 60 11.02 -21.10 -1.82
N GLU A 61 11.67 -21.21 -0.67
CA GLU A 61 11.07 -21.60 0.60
C GLU A 61 10.13 -20.50 1.15
N ALA A 62 10.51 -19.23 1.03
CA ALA A 62 9.66 -18.09 1.36
C ALA A 62 8.46 -18.00 0.41
N MET A 63 8.65 -18.21 -0.89
CA MET A 63 7.58 -18.19 -1.88
C MET A 63 6.65 -19.39 -1.75
N SER A 64 7.15 -20.58 -1.39
CA SER A 64 6.31 -21.76 -1.17
C SER A 64 5.55 -21.71 0.16
N SER A 65 6.13 -21.14 1.22
CA SER A 65 5.40 -20.83 2.46
C SER A 65 4.34 -19.75 2.25
N LEU A 66 4.65 -18.72 1.45
CA LEU A 66 3.67 -17.72 1.04
C LEU A 66 2.57 -18.32 0.13
N HIS A 67 2.94 -19.22 -0.78
CA HIS A 67 2.02 -19.89 -1.69
C HIS A 67 1.12 -20.90 -0.98
N SER A 68 1.62 -21.61 0.03
CA SER A 68 0.82 -22.51 0.88
C SER A 68 -0.10 -21.73 1.83
N ALA A 69 0.36 -20.60 2.39
CA ALA A 69 -0.49 -19.67 3.12
C ALA A 69 -1.57 -19.01 2.24
N GLN A 70 -1.25 -18.74 0.97
CA GLN A 70 -2.22 -18.29 -0.04
C GLN A 70 -3.16 -19.40 -0.52
N GLN A 71 -2.69 -20.64 -0.66
CA GLN A 71 -3.50 -21.80 -1.04
C GLN A 71 -4.46 -22.25 0.06
N ALA A 72 -4.19 -21.95 1.32
CA ALA A 72 -5.14 -22.14 2.44
C ALA A 72 -6.33 -21.15 2.40
N ARG A 73 -6.25 -20.10 1.58
CA ARG A 73 -7.26 -19.03 1.46
C ARG A 73 -7.92 -19.03 0.08
N ARG A 74 -8.55 -20.15 -0.30
CA ARG A 74 -9.29 -20.24 -1.58
C ARG A 74 -10.63 -19.51 -1.50
N GLY A 75 -10.58 -18.21 -1.73
CA GLY A 75 -11.68 -17.39 -2.23
C GLY A 75 -11.20 -16.66 -3.50
N PRO A 76 -12.11 -16.11 -4.34
CA PRO A 76 -11.69 -15.31 -5.49
C PRO A 76 -10.80 -14.15 -5.02
N GLN A 77 -9.62 -13.97 -5.63
CA GLN A 77 -8.64 -12.96 -5.22
C GLN A 77 -9.24 -11.54 -5.13
N SER A 78 -10.25 -11.26 -5.95
CA SER A 78 -11.04 -10.02 -5.90
C SER A 78 -11.72 -9.80 -4.54
N LEU A 79 -12.23 -10.84 -3.88
CA LEU A 79 -12.90 -10.72 -2.58
C LEU A 79 -11.92 -10.28 -1.48
N TRP A 80 -10.72 -10.87 -1.47
CA TRP A 80 -9.67 -10.49 -0.52
C TRP A 80 -9.16 -9.07 -0.74
N LEU A 81 -9.05 -8.64 -2.00
CA LEU A 81 -8.69 -7.27 -2.34
C LEU A 81 -9.77 -6.27 -1.91
N VAL A 82 -11.05 -6.60 -2.10
CA VAL A 82 -12.17 -5.78 -1.61
C VAL A 82 -12.16 -5.74 -0.08
N GLN A 83 -11.97 -6.89 0.58
CA GLN A 83 -11.90 -6.94 2.04
C GLN A 83 -10.73 -6.12 2.59
N LEU A 84 -9.55 -6.18 1.96
CA LEU A 84 -8.41 -5.33 2.29
C LEU A 84 -8.78 -3.85 2.14
N GLN A 85 -9.38 -3.46 1.01
CA GLN A 85 -9.78 -2.08 0.76
C GLN A 85 -10.78 -1.58 1.81
N VAL A 86 -11.76 -2.41 2.20
CA VAL A 86 -12.73 -2.08 3.25
C VAL A 86 -12.02 -1.83 4.58
N TRP A 87 -11.11 -2.71 5.00
CA TRP A 87 -10.33 -2.51 6.23
C TRP A 87 -9.50 -1.24 6.20
N LEU A 88 -8.85 -0.93 5.07
CA LEU A 88 -8.06 0.29 4.92
C LEU A 88 -8.93 1.56 4.99
N LEU A 89 -10.12 1.54 4.39
CA LEU A 89 -11.07 2.65 4.45
C LEU A 89 -11.61 2.88 5.87
N ILE A 90 -11.94 1.80 6.58
CA ILE A 90 -12.41 1.87 7.97
C ILE A 90 -11.28 2.37 8.89
N ALA A 91 -10.04 1.91 8.68
CA ALA A 91 -8.89 2.40 9.43
C ALA A 91 -8.65 3.91 9.18
N GLU A 92 -8.73 4.38 7.93
CA GLU A 92 -8.62 5.81 7.61
C GLU A 92 -9.75 6.63 8.29
N LEU A 93 -10.95 6.07 8.40
CA LEU A 93 -12.07 6.69 9.13
C LEU A 93 -11.76 6.81 10.62
N TYR A 94 -11.32 5.73 11.27
CA TYR A 94 -10.98 5.72 12.69
C TYR A 94 -9.83 6.68 13.02
N ILE A 95 -8.83 6.78 12.14
CA ILE A 95 -7.74 7.77 12.24
C ILE A 95 -8.28 9.21 12.19
N LYS A 96 -9.31 9.48 11.37
CA LYS A 96 -9.97 10.80 11.32
C LYS A 96 -10.82 11.10 12.55
N LEU A 97 -11.40 10.06 13.15
CA LEU A 97 -12.19 10.14 14.39
C LEU A 97 -11.33 10.11 15.67
N ASP A 98 -10.01 10.07 15.55
CA ASP A 98 -9.05 9.97 16.65
C ASP A 98 -9.15 8.69 17.49
N GLN A 99 -9.80 7.66 16.95
CA GLN A 99 -9.94 6.33 17.56
C GLN A 99 -8.77 5.43 17.15
N LEU A 100 -7.59 5.68 17.74
CA LEU A 100 -6.34 5.04 17.31
C LEU A 100 -6.29 3.53 17.59
N SER A 101 -6.93 3.05 18.65
CA SER A 101 -6.99 1.61 19.01
C SER A 101 -7.75 0.78 17.98
N GLU A 102 -8.88 1.28 17.51
CA GLU A 102 -9.74 0.63 16.53
C GLU A 102 -9.08 0.65 15.15
N ALA A 103 -8.39 1.75 14.82
CA ALA A 103 -7.57 1.84 13.61
C ALA A 103 -6.47 0.76 13.59
N GLU A 104 -5.78 0.54 14.71
CA GLU A 104 -4.78 -0.53 14.83
C GLU A 104 -5.37 -1.91 14.60
N ALA A 105 -6.52 -2.21 15.21
CA ALA A 105 -7.20 -3.49 14.99
C ALA A 105 -7.51 -3.72 13.49
N CYS A 106 -8.02 -2.69 12.81
CA CYS A 106 -8.29 -2.76 11.37
C CYS A 106 -7.02 -2.95 10.54
N ILE A 107 -5.93 -2.28 10.92
CA ILE A 107 -4.62 -2.40 10.27
C ILE A 107 -4.03 -3.81 10.45
N LEU A 108 -4.23 -4.44 11.62
CA LEU A 108 -3.80 -5.82 11.87
C LEU A 108 -4.54 -6.80 10.96
N GLU A 109 -5.86 -6.66 10.83
CA GLU A 109 -6.65 -7.48 9.89
C GLU A 109 -6.22 -7.27 8.43
N ALA A 110 -5.99 -6.03 8.03
CA ALA A 110 -5.46 -5.73 6.70
C ALA A 110 -4.06 -6.33 6.47
N THR A 111 -3.19 -6.31 7.49
CA THR A 111 -1.85 -6.91 7.44
C THR A 111 -1.91 -8.42 7.28
N ASN A 112 -2.89 -9.07 7.94
CA ASN A 112 -3.10 -10.52 7.80
C ASN A 112 -3.49 -10.91 6.38
N ILE A 113 -4.20 -10.04 5.64
CA ILE A 113 -4.62 -10.29 4.26
C ILE A 113 -3.45 -10.09 3.29
N TYR A 114 -2.88 -8.88 3.25
CA TYR A 114 -1.80 -8.53 2.32
C TYR A 114 -0.79 -7.57 2.97
N PRO A 115 0.30 -8.10 3.57
CA PRO A 115 1.25 -7.30 4.35
C PRO A 115 2.12 -6.35 3.51
N LEU A 116 2.23 -6.60 2.20
CA LEU A 116 3.08 -5.87 1.25
C LEU A 116 2.29 -4.85 0.40
N SER A 117 1.15 -4.34 0.90
CA SER A 117 0.39 -3.30 0.19
C SER A 117 0.97 -1.91 0.47
N HIS A 118 1.23 -1.13 -0.58
CA HIS A 118 1.60 0.28 -0.43
C HIS A 118 0.51 1.08 0.31
N GLN A 119 -0.77 0.77 0.08
CA GLN A 119 -1.90 1.43 0.76
C GLN A 119 -1.92 1.12 2.26
N LEU A 120 -1.61 -0.13 2.64
CA LEU A 120 -1.48 -0.52 4.04
C LEU A 120 -0.34 0.24 4.73
N MET A 121 0.80 0.38 4.06
CA MET A 121 1.94 1.13 4.59
C MET A 121 1.62 2.61 4.74
N VAL A 122 0.85 3.20 3.83
CA VAL A 122 0.33 4.57 4.00
C VAL A 122 -0.55 4.67 5.24
N VAL A 123 -1.53 3.78 5.41
CA VAL A 123 -2.44 3.83 6.58
C VAL A 123 -1.68 3.62 7.90
N LYS A 124 -0.67 2.73 7.93
CA LYS A 124 0.25 2.60 9.07
C LYS A 124 1.02 3.90 9.33
N GLY A 125 1.56 4.52 8.28
CA GLY A 125 2.25 5.80 8.38
C GLY A 125 1.35 6.91 8.92
N LEU A 126 0.08 6.95 8.48
CA LEU A 126 -0.92 7.90 8.98
C LEU A 126 -1.21 7.72 10.47
N LEU A 127 -1.30 6.47 10.93
CA LEU A 127 -1.48 6.17 12.36
C LEU A 127 -0.29 6.68 13.18
N HIS A 128 0.95 6.43 12.74
CA HIS A 128 2.15 6.93 13.40
C HIS A 128 2.23 8.48 13.36
N GLU A 129 1.83 9.10 12.24
CA GLU A 129 1.75 10.56 12.12
C GLU A 129 0.77 11.14 13.16
N LYS A 130 -0.39 10.51 13.38
CA LYS A 130 -1.34 10.91 14.44
C LYS A 130 -0.76 10.78 15.85
N ARG A 131 0.13 9.82 16.07
CA ARG A 131 0.86 9.64 17.34
C ARG A 131 2.07 10.56 17.50
N GLN A 132 2.38 11.37 16.48
CA GLN A 132 3.59 12.20 16.42
C GLN A 132 4.90 11.37 16.38
N GLU A 133 4.80 10.10 15.98
CA GLU A 133 5.91 9.18 15.79
C GLU A 133 6.49 9.35 14.37
N PHE A 134 7.14 10.50 14.13
CA PHE A 134 7.54 10.92 12.78
C PHE A 134 8.62 10.00 12.15
N HIS A 135 9.47 9.36 12.95
CA HIS A 135 10.51 8.45 12.43
C HIS A 135 9.91 7.16 11.88
N GLU A 136 8.96 6.57 12.59
CA GLU A 136 8.21 5.39 12.22
C GLU A 136 7.30 5.68 11.02
N ALA A 137 6.63 6.84 11.03
CA ALA A 137 5.84 7.33 9.90
C ALA A 137 6.68 7.46 8.62
N LYS A 138 7.88 8.05 8.73
CA LYS A 138 8.83 8.17 7.62
C LYS A 138 9.17 6.81 7.02
N GLN A 139 9.50 5.82 7.85
CA GLN A 139 9.81 4.47 7.36
C GLN A 139 8.61 3.84 6.64
N CYS A 140 7.41 3.98 7.20
CA CYS A 140 6.18 3.48 6.58
C CYS A 140 5.93 4.10 5.20
N PHE A 141 6.06 5.43 5.08
CA PHE A 141 5.86 6.11 3.80
C PHE A 141 6.98 5.81 2.79
N GLN A 142 8.24 5.70 3.23
CA GLN A 142 9.34 5.27 2.35
C GLN A 142 9.09 3.86 1.80
N ASN A 143 8.62 2.94 2.62
CA ASN A 143 8.26 1.60 2.17
C ASN A 143 7.04 1.63 1.21
N ALA A 144 6.08 2.51 1.44
CA ALA A 144 4.96 2.68 0.50
C ALA A 144 5.43 3.19 -0.88
N VAL A 145 6.35 4.16 -0.89
CA VAL A 145 6.94 4.72 -2.12
C VAL A 145 7.85 3.70 -2.82
N SER A 146 8.57 2.86 -2.07
CA SER A 146 9.41 1.81 -2.69
C SER A 146 8.59 0.73 -3.39
N ILE A 147 7.39 0.42 -2.87
CA ILE A 147 6.44 -0.48 -3.52
C ILE A 147 5.73 0.20 -4.69
N ASN A 148 5.30 1.45 -4.52
CA ASN A 148 4.61 2.22 -5.55
C ASN A 148 5.14 3.66 -5.62
N PRO A 149 6.12 3.93 -6.51
CA PRO A 149 6.74 5.24 -6.64
C PRO A 149 5.77 6.35 -7.11
N VAL A 150 4.67 5.98 -7.77
CA VAL A 150 3.66 6.93 -8.27
C VAL A 150 2.52 7.16 -7.28
N HIS A 151 2.63 6.66 -6.05
CA HIS A 151 1.57 6.84 -5.06
C HIS A 151 1.59 8.24 -4.43
N VAL A 152 0.79 9.14 -5.00
CA VAL A 152 0.71 10.57 -4.63
C VAL A 152 0.49 10.78 -3.13
N LYS A 153 -0.45 10.06 -2.51
CA LYS A 153 -0.72 10.20 -1.06
C LYS A 153 0.52 9.85 -0.21
N ALA A 154 1.28 8.82 -0.56
CA ALA A 154 2.50 8.48 0.18
C ALA A 154 3.54 9.59 0.05
N LEU A 155 3.73 10.15 -1.15
CA LEU A 155 4.66 11.27 -1.36
C LEU A 155 4.24 12.54 -0.62
N GLN A 156 2.94 12.85 -0.59
CA GLN A 156 2.38 13.97 0.17
C GLN A 156 2.72 13.87 1.66
N HIS A 157 2.43 12.72 2.27
CA HIS A 157 2.70 12.51 3.69
C HIS A 157 4.20 12.36 3.99
N LEU A 158 4.96 11.73 3.10
CA LEU A 158 6.42 11.66 3.23
C LEU A 158 7.06 13.06 3.23
N GLY A 159 6.60 13.95 2.36
CA GLY A 159 7.05 15.34 2.32
C GLY A 159 6.71 16.10 3.60
N LEU A 160 5.49 15.96 4.11
CA LEU A 160 5.10 16.54 5.40
C LEU A 160 5.95 16.01 6.56
N VAL A 161 6.20 14.70 6.61
CA VAL A 161 7.05 14.09 7.64
C VAL A 161 8.49 14.58 7.54
N TYR A 162 9.05 14.72 6.33
CA TYR A 162 10.37 15.34 6.16
C TYR A 162 10.41 16.77 6.68
N HIS A 163 9.35 17.53 6.45
CA HIS A 163 9.23 18.89 6.94
C HIS A 163 9.16 18.94 8.48
N TYR A 164 8.37 18.08 9.12
CA TYR A 164 8.34 17.98 10.60
C TYR A 164 9.68 17.52 11.20
N LEU A 165 10.45 16.72 10.48
CA LEU A 165 11.80 16.30 10.85
C LEU A 165 12.89 17.36 10.53
N GLY A 166 12.49 18.56 10.08
CA GLY A 166 13.41 19.68 9.77
C GLY A 166 14.17 19.55 8.45
N SER A 167 13.80 18.58 7.59
CA SER A 167 14.43 18.33 6.29
C SER A 167 13.67 19.03 5.15
N SER A 168 13.54 20.36 5.19
CA SER A 168 12.70 21.13 4.26
C SER A 168 13.06 20.95 2.78
N GLN A 169 14.35 20.79 2.44
CA GLN A 169 14.78 20.56 1.05
C GLN A 169 14.29 19.20 0.50
N LEU A 170 14.32 18.15 1.32
CA LEU A 170 13.79 16.84 0.94
C LEU A 170 12.26 16.87 0.86
N ALA A 171 11.62 17.60 1.77
CA ALA A 171 10.18 17.81 1.76
C ALA A 171 9.73 18.49 0.46
N GLU A 172 10.38 19.58 0.07
CA GLU A 172 10.06 20.29 -1.17
C GLU A 172 10.25 19.38 -2.40
N LYS A 173 11.39 18.67 -2.50
CA LYS A 173 11.64 17.76 -3.62
C LYS A 173 10.58 16.67 -3.73
N THR A 174 10.23 16.03 -2.62
CA THR A 174 9.23 14.95 -2.60
C THR A 174 7.82 15.45 -2.92
N LEU A 175 7.47 16.65 -2.50
CA LEU A 175 6.19 17.29 -2.83
C LEU A 175 6.15 17.73 -4.30
N ARG A 176 7.28 18.20 -4.85
CA ARG A 176 7.40 18.49 -6.28
C ARG A 176 7.20 17.24 -7.13
N ASP A 177 7.76 16.10 -6.71
CA ASP A 177 7.51 14.81 -7.35
C ASP A 177 6.02 14.43 -7.27
N ALA A 178 5.36 14.66 -6.13
CA ALA A 178 3.92 14.41 -5.97
C ALA A 178 3.05 15.27 -6.92
N VAL A 179 3.39 16.55 -7.07
CA VAL A 179 2.73 17.49 -7.99
C VAL A 179 2.98 17.10 -9.44
N ALA A 180 4.18 16.60 -9.78
CA ALA A 180 4.49 16.14 -11.13
C ALA A 180 3.66 14.91 -11.54
N ILE A 181 3.35 14.03 -10.58
CA ILE A 181 2.52 12.83 -10.81
C ILE A 181 1.04 13.19 -10.91
N ASP A 182 0.52 14.00 -9.98
CA ASP A 182 -0.88 14.46 -10.00
C ASP A 182 -0.95 15.98 -9.81
N PRO A 183 -0.90 16.74 -10.93
CA PRO A 183 -1.00 18.20 -10.90
C PRO A 183 -2.35 18.72 -10.40
N MET A 184 -3.39 17.87 -10.36
CA MET A 184 -4.74 18.25 -9.94
C MET A 184 -4.94 18.10 -8.43
N SER A 185 -3.94 17.60 -7.71
CA SER A 185 -4.04 17.38 -6.27
C SER A 185 -3.83 18.67 -5.48
N HIS A 186 -4.93 19.33 -5.09
CA HIS A 186 -4.92 20.51 -4.20
C HIS A 186 -4.07 20.31 -2.93
N ARG A 187 -4.06 19.10 -2.34
CA ARG A 187 -3.28 18.75 -1.14
C ARG A 187 -1.77 18.75 -1.39
N SER A 188 -1.33 18.31 -2.56
CA SER A 188 0.10 18.37 -2.92
C SER A 188 0.57 19.82 -3.00
N TRP A 189 -0.21 20.67 -3.68
CA TRP A 189 0.07 22.11 -3.80
C TRP A 189 0.05 22.83 -2.46
N PHE A 190 -0.95 22.53 -1.62
CA PHE A 190 -1.05 23.08 -0.27
C PHE A 190 0.15 22.70 0.60
N ASN A 191 0.50 21.41 0.62
CA ASN A 191 1.65 20.94 1.39
C ASN A 191 2.96 21.56 0.88
N MET A 192 3.13 21.71 -0.44
CA MET A 192 4.30 22.35 -1.03
C MET A 192 4.39 23.83 -0.64
N GLY A 193 3.26 24.56 -0.71
CA GLY A 193 3.18 25.94 -0.27
C GLY A 193 3.52 26.12 1.22
N LYS A 194 3.06 25.20 2.08
CA LYS A 194 3.43 25.19 3.51
C LYS A 194 4.94 25.02 3.70
N VAL A 195 5.55 24.04 3.01
CA VAL A 195 7.00 23.81 3.11
C VAL A 195 7.81 25.01 2.59
N LEU A 196 7.37 25.65 1.52
CA LEU A 196 8.00 26.86 0.96
C LEU A 196 7.85 28.09 1.86
N GLN A 197 6.70 28.23 2.52
CA GLN A 197 6.49 29.27 3.52
C GLN A 197 7.50 29.15 4.67
N ASP A 198 7.73 27.92 5.12
CA ASP A 198 8.67 27.62 6.21
C ASP A 198 10.15 27.66 5.75
N SER A 199 10.43 27.54 4.44
CA SER A 199 11.78 27.77 3.88
C SER A 199 12.10 29.25 3.68
N GLY A 200 11.09 30.14 3.73
CA GLY A 200 11.22 31.59 3.53
C GLY A 200 10.95 32.05 2.09
N ASP A 201 10.56 31.15 1.18
CA ASP A 201 10.26 31.47 -0.22
C ASP A 201 8.78 31.86 -0.39
N TYR A 202 8.43 33.03 0.15
CA TYR A 202 7.04 33.47 0.24
C TYR A 202 6.35 33.66 -1.12
N ASP A 203 7.07 34.15 -2.14
CA ASP A 203 6.51 34.39 -3.47
C ASP A 203 6.02 33.06 -4.10
N SER A 204 6.89 32.06 -4.13
CA SER A 204 6.56 30.71 -4.62
C SER A 204 5.47 30.03 -3.77
N ALA A 205 5.47 30.27 -2.46
CA ALA A 205 4.45 29.75 -1.56
C ALA A 205 3.06 30.31 -1.88
N VAL A 206 2.95 31.62 -2.15
CA VAL A 206 1.68 32.26 -2.53
C VAL A 206 1.15 31.67 -3.83
N ASP A 207 2.00 31.47 -4.83
CA ASP A 207 1.60 30.83 -6.09
C ASP A 207 1.05 29.42 -5.84
N CYS A 208 1.74 28.59 -5.06
CA CYS A 208 1.32 27.23 -4.72
C CYS A 208 0.01 27.18 -3.93
N LEU A 209 -0.19 28.10 -2.98
CA LEU A 209 -1.42 28.16 -2.20
C LEU A 209 -2.60 28.66 -3.05
N SER A 210 -2.34 29.59 -3.97
CA SER A 210 -3.36 30.07 -4.90
C SER A 210 -3.87 28.98 -5.84
N THR A 211 -2.97 28.14 -6.36
CA THR A 211 -3.34 26.99 -7.20
C THR A 211 -4.06 25.93 -6.39
N ALA A 212 -3.66 25.68 -5.13
CA ALA A 212 -4.36 24.76 -4.24
C ALA A 212 -5.83 25.15 -4.03
N ILE A 213 -6.11 26.43 -3.78
CA ILE A 213 -7.49 26.94 -3.60
C ILE A 213 -8.31 26.79 -4.88
N GLN A 214 -7.74 27.15 -6.03
CA GLN A 214 -8.43 27.00 -7.32
C GLN A 214 -8.79 25.54 -7.58
N LEU A 215 -7.85 24.62 -7.35
CA LEU A 215 -8.09 23.19 -7.54
C LEU A 215 -9.13 22.64 -6.56
N GLU A 216 -9.10 23.04 -5.28
CA GLU A 216 -10.07 22.60 -4.26
C GLU A 216 -11.51 22.81 -4.73
N THR A 217 -11.83 23.97 -5.30
CA THR A 217 -13.19 24.28 -5.79
C THR A 217 -13.67 23.36 -6.91
N THR A 218 -12.73 22.74 -7.63
CA THR A 218 -13.00 21.83 -8.75
C THR A 218 -12.80 20.35 -8.41
N THR A 219 -12.29 20.04 -7.22
CA THR A 219 -11.97 18.66 -6.85
C THR A 219 -13.23 17.83 -6.61
N PRO A 220 -13.41 16.69 -7.30
CA PRO A 220 -14.52 15.80 -7.03
C PRO A 220 -14.28 15.00 -5.74
N ILE A 221 -15.37 14.53 -5.11
CA ILE A 221 -15.29 13.69 -3.91
C ILE A 221 -14.48 12.41 -4.18
N LEU A 222 -14.67 11.82 -5.36
CA LEU A 222 -13.89 10.70 -5.87
C LEU A 222 -13.26 11.07 -7.20
N PRO A 223 -12.02 10.66 -7.47
CA PRO A 223 -11.38 10.88 -8.76
C PRO A 223 -12.22 10.31 -9.91
N PHE A 224 -12.33 11.06 -11.01
CA PHE A 224 -13.07 10.61 -12.21
C PHE A 224 -12.51 9.30 -12.81
N CYS A 225 -11.26 8.95 -12.51
CA CYS A 225 -10.64 7.71 -12.97
C CYS A 225 -11.20 6.43 -12.30
N VAL A 226 -12.07 6.56 -11.29
CA VAL A 226 -12.76 5.41 -10.67
C VAL A 226 -13.77 4.79 -11.63
N ILE A 227 -14.34 5.56 -12.56
CA ILE A 227 -15.27 5.05 -13.57
C ILE A 227 -14.45 4.36 -14.67
N PRO A 228 -14.61 3.03 -14.87
CA PRO A 228 -13.85 2.31 -15.89
C PRO A 228 -14.19 2.85 -17.27
N ARG A 229 -13.16 3.23 -18.03
CA ARG A 229 -13.29 3.60 -19.43
C ARG A 229 -13.35 2.32 -20.26
N ALA A 230 -14.52 1.71 -20.33
CA ALA A 230 -14.79 0.61 -21.25
C ALA A 230 -15.22 1.20 -22.60
N LEU A 231 -14.57 0.76 -23.68
CA LEU A 231 -15.11 0.94 -25.03
C LEU A 231 -16.14 -0.19 -25.23
N GLU A 232 -17.38 0.18 -25.52
CA GLU A 232 -18.42 -0.76 -25.98
C GLU A 232 -18.15 -1.22 -27.42
#